data_AF-A0A257JJ97-F1
#
_entry.id   AF-A0A257JJ97-F1
#
_cell.length_a   1.000
_cell.length_b   1.000
_cell.length_c   1.000
_cell.angle_alpha   90.00
_cell.angle_beta   90.00
_cell.angle_gamma   90.00
#
_symmetry.space_group_name_H-M   'P 1'
#
loop_
_entity.id
_entity.type
_entity.pdbx_description
1 polymer ?
#
loop_
_entity_poly.entity_id
_entity_poly.type
_entity_poly.pdbx_seq_one_letter_code
_entity_poly.pdbx_strand_id
1 'polypeptide(L)'
;MLGLGTWPLSALARPASAADAAAGAPADGPVWPRVVASVFDGRPIATAMDDVLRLAAPARAVDAAFVPVAVRAGDPGIRRITLVV
;
A
#
# COMPACT_ATOMS: atom_id res chain seq x y z
N MET A 1 -9.97 -61.39 -2.77
CA MET A 1 -10.64 -60.29 -2.03
C MET A 1 -9.75 -59.91 -0.85
N LEU A 2 -8.92 -58.88 -0.99
CA LEU A 2 -8.17 -58.24 0.11
C LEU A 2 -8.14 -56.74 -0.20
N GLY A 3 -8.67 -55.94 0.73
CA GLY A 3 -9.08 -54.55 0.55
C GLY A 3 -7.91 -53.58 0.45
N LEU A 4 -7.92 -52.75 -0.59
CA LEU A 4 -7.06 -51.57 -0.72
C LEU A 4 -7.60 -50.49 0.22
N GLY A 5 -6.91 -50.29 1.35
CA GLY A 5 -7.21 -49.21 2.29
C GLY A 5 -6.92 -47.86 1.64
N THR A 6 -7.98 -47.14 1.28
CA THR A 6 -7.93 -45.77 0.78
C THR A 6 -7.43 -44.83 1.88
N TRP A 7 -6.18 -44.39 1.78
CA TRP A 7 -5.69 -43.27 2.60
C TRP A 7 -6.42 -41.98 2.19
N PRO A 8 -7.02 -41.24 3.13
CA PRO A 8 -7.53 -39.91 2.79
C PRO A 8 -6.32 -39.00 2.55
N LEU A 9 -6.18 -38.51 1.31
CA LEU A 9 -5.37 -37.35 0.98
C LEU A 9 -5.91 -36.16 1.77
N SER A 10 -5.35 -35.91 2.95
CA SER A 10 -5.61 -34.67 3.68
C SER A 10 -5.10 -33.51 2.83
N ALA A 11 -6.03 -32.79 2.21
CA ALA A 11 -5.75 -31.54 1.55
C ALA A 11 -5.15 -30.58 2.59
N LEU A 12 -3.87 -30.24 2.41
CA LEU A 12 -3.24 -29.14 3.12
C LEU A 12 -3.94 -27.86 2.67
N ALA A 13 -4.95 -27.43 3.44
CA ALA A 13 -5.54 -26.11 3.30
C ALA A 13 -4.44 -25.09 3.61
N ARG A 14 -3.86 -24.51 2.56
CA ARG A 14 -2.91 -23.41 2.68
C ARG A 14 -3.64 -22.25 3.34
N PRO A 15 -3.24 -21.77 4.53
CA PRO A 15 -3.83 -20.55 5.08
C PRO A 15 -3.53 -19.44 4.08
N ALA A 16 -4.59 -18.81 3.55
CA ALA A 16 -4.46 -17.59 2.79
C ALA A 16 -3.84 -16.55 3.72
N SER A 17 -2.57 -16.24 3.52
CA SER A 17 -1.94 -15.11 4.21
C SER A 17 -2.74 -13.87 3.86
N ALA A 18 -3.33 -13.20 4.86
CA ALA A 18 -4.08 -11.97 4.73
C ALA A 18 -3.20 -10.75 4.34
N ALA A 19 -2.23 -10.96 3.45
CA ALA A 19 -1.37 -9.92 2.90
C ALA A 19 -2.03 -9.16 1.73
N ASP A 20 -3.17 -9.65 1.20
CA ASP A 20 -3.89 -9.04 0.07
C ASP A 20 -4.85 -7.91 0.47
N ALA A 21 -4.60 -7.24 1.59
CA ALA A 21 -5.38 -6.07 2.04
C ALA A 21 -4.53 -4.79 2.06
N ALA A 22 -3.72 -4.56 1.02
CA ALA A 22 -3.06 -3.27 0.79
C ALA A 22 -3.95 -2.26 0.03
N ALA A 23 -5.21 -2.60 -0.23
CA ALA A 23 -6.21 -1.68 -0.75
C ALA A 23 -7.09 -1.20 0.42
N GLY A 24 -6.60 -0.23 1.21
CA GLY A 24 -7.41 0.45 2.22
C GLY A 24 -6.96 0.33 3.67
N ALA A 25 -5.67 0.13 3.95
CA ALA A 25 -5.17 0.41 5.30
C ALA A 25 -5.44 1.89 5.63
N PRO A 26 -6.17 2.21 6.71
CA PRO A 26 -6.46 3.59 7.06
C PRO A 26 -5.14 4.34 7.29
N ALA A 27 -5.13 5.63 6.94
CA ALA A 27 -4.03 6.54 7.27
C ALA A 27 -3.74 6.60 8.79
N ASP A 28 -4.56 5.95 9.61
CA ASP A 28 -4.54 5.94 11.08
C ASP A 28 -3.77 4.76 11.69
N GLY A 29 -2.96 4.02 10.91
CA GLY A 29 -2.04 3.04 11.47
C GLY A 29 -1.06 3.68 12.47
N PRO A 30 -0.63 2.98 13.53
CA PRO A 30 0.18 3.57 14.62
C PRO A 30 1.54 4.13 14.15
N VAL A 31 1.97 3.78 12.95
CA VAL A 31 3.25 4.21 12.35
C VAL A 31 3.14 5.58 11.65
N TRP A 32 1.97 5.91 11.07
CA TRP A 32 1.83 7.11 10.24
C TRP A 32 2.11 8.43 10.99
N PRO A 33 1.63 8.63 12.24
CA PRO A 33 1.96 9.83 13.01
C PRO A 33 3.47 10.02 13.22
N ARG A 34 4.22 8.92 13.40
CA ARG A 34 5.68 8.96 13.55
C ARG A 34 6.38 9.34 12.25
N VAL A 35 5.90 8.83 11.13
CA VAL A 35 6.42 9.20 9.80
C VAL A 35 6.20 10.69 9.54
N VAL A 36 4.98 11.19 9.77
CA VAL A 36 4.65 12.62 9.60
C VAL A 36 5.56 13.48 10.48
N ALA A 37 5.73 13.13 11.76
CA ALA A 37 6.64 13.83 12.65
C ALA A 37 8.08 13.85 12.11
N SER A 38 8.59 12.73 11.58
CA SER A 38 9.95 12.67 11.04
C SER A 38 10.18 13.47 9.76
N VAL A 39 9.17 13.60 8.89
CA VAL A 39 9.30 14.28 7.59
C VAL A 39 9.01 15.79 7.70
N PHE A 40 8.03 16.14 8.52
CA PHE A 40 7.51 17.49 8.66
C PHE A 40 7.95 18.20 9.93
N ASP A 41 8.59 17.51 10.88
CA ASP A 41 9.14 18.08 12.12
C ASP A 41 8.09 18.89 12.92
N GLY A 42 6.90 18.30 13.06
CA GLY A 42 5.77 18.92 13.77
C GLY A 42 5.13 20.13 13.07
N ARG A 43 5.53 20.48 11.84
CA ARG A 43 4.88 21.56 11.08
C ARG A 43 3.42 21.21 10.75
N PRO A 44 2.50 22.20 10.78
CA PRO A 44 1.12 21.99 10.36
C PRO A 44 1.08 21.47 8.91
N ILE A 45 0.33 20.39 8.71
CA ILE A 45 0.06 19.82 7.38
C ILE A 45 -1.42 19.96 7.06
N ALA A 46 -1.73 20.21 5.80
CA ALA A 46 -3.09 20.20 5.28
C ALA A 46 -3.18 19.18 4.15
N THR A 47 -4.36 18.58 3.98
CA THR A 47 -4.64 17.75 2.81
C THR A 47 -4.57 18.63 1.56
N ALA A 48 -3.70 18.27 0.62
CA ALA A 48 -3.57 18.99 -0.63
C ALA A 48 -4.83 18.78 -1.49
N MET A 49 -5.25 19.84 -2.18
CA MET A 49 -6.24 19.73 -3.25
C MET A 49 -5.57 19.26 -4.55
N ASP A 50 -6.38 18.73 -5.48
CA ASP A 50 -5.91 18.13 -6.75
C ASP A 50 -5.14 19.11 -7.66
N ASP A 51 -5.40 20.41 -7.51
CA ASP A 51 -4.69 21.49 -8.21
C ASP A 51 -3.30 21.75 -7.63
N VAL A 52 -3.06 21.43 -6.36
CA VAL A 52 -1.76 21.59 -5.69
C VAL A 52 -0.86 20.37 -5.92
N LEU A 53 -1.40 19.16 -5.71
CA LEU A 53 -0.65 17.91 -5.84
C LEU A 53 -1.52 16.80 -6.43
N ARG A 54 -1.05 16.16 -7.49
CA ARG A 54 -1.73 15.02 -8.11
C ARG A 54 -0.82 13.80 -8.15
N LEU A 55 -1.35 12.68 -7.65
CA LEU A 55 -0.73 11.36 -7.74
C LEU A 55 -1.52 10.50 -8.72
N ALA A 56 -0.85 9.93 -9.71
CA ALA A 56 -1.45 8.97 -10.63
C ALA A 56 -0.67 7.66 -10.57
N ALA A 57 -1.39 6.58 -10.30
CA ALA A 57 -0.88 5.22 -10.31
C ALA A 57 -1.97 4.29 -10.88
N PRO A 58 -1.60 3.11 -11.42
CA PRO A 58 -2.56 2.09 -11.78
C PRO A 58 -3.44 1.71 -10.59
N ALA A 59 -4.74 1.50 -10.85
CA ALA A 59 -5.68 1.08 -9.81
C ALA A 59 -5.30 -0.25 -9.14
N ARG A 60 -4.59 -1.12 -9.86
CA ARG A 60 -4.07 -2.38 -9.35
C ARG A 60 -2.71 -2.69 -9.98
N ALA A 61 -1.76 -3.04 -9.12
CA ALA A 61 -0.49 -3.64 -9.54
C ALA A 61 -0.62 -5.17 -9.58
N VAL A 62 0.12 -5.81 -10.49
CA VAL A 62 0.31 -7.26 -10.47
C VAL A 62 1.48 -7.58 -9.55
N ASP A 63 1.43 -8.72 -8.87
CA ASP A 63 2.46 -9.13 -7.92
C ASP A 63 3.86 -9.12 -8.56
N ALA A 64 4.81 -8.53 -7.85
CA ALA A 64 6.20 -8.34 -8.26
C ALA A 64 6.41 -7.52 -9.55
N ALA A 65 5.40 -6.75 -10.00
CA ALA A 65 5.56 -5.85 -11.14
C ALA A 65 6.15 -4.49 -10.76
N PHE A 66 6.85 -3.86 -11.71
CA PHE A 66 7.19 -2.45 -11.61
C PHE A 66 5.91 -1.60 -11.72
N VAL A 67 5.63 -0.79 -10.69
CA VAL A 67 4.44 0.07 -10.63
C VAL A 67 4.82 1.49 -11.06
N PRO A 68 4.32 2.00 -12.20
CA PRO A 68 4.55 3.38 -12.58
C PRO A 68 3.74 4.30 -11.68
N VAL A 69 4.42 5.25 -11.04
CA VAL A 69 3.80 6.30 -10.22
C VAL A 69 4.22 7.65 -10.80
N ALA A 70 3.24 8.48 -11.16
CA ALA A 70 3.47 9.84 -11.62
C ALA A 70 3.02 10.84 -10.56
N VAL A 71 3.89 11.79 -10.24
CA VAL A 71 3.61 12.89 -9.31
C VAL A 71 3.65 14.22 -10.06
N ARG A 72 2.66 15.08 -9.83
CA ARG A 72 2.59 16.42 -10.41
C ARG A 72 2.32 17.46 -9.33
N ALA A 73 3.10 18.52 -9.33
CA ALA A 73 2.89 19.72 -8.53
C ALA A 73 2.30 20.81 -9.41
N GLY A 74 1.20 21.43 -8.97
CA GLY A 74 0.61 22.58 -9.66
C GLY A 74 1.10 23.94 -9.16
N ASP A 75 1.68 23.97 -7.95
CA ASP A 75 2.29 25.18 -7.39
C ASP A 75 3.80 25.24 -7.71
N PRO A 76 4.28 26.26 -8.44
CA PRO A 76 5.71 26.44 -8.72
C PRO A 76 6.56 26.74 -7.46
N GLY A 77 5.95 27.08 -6.34
CA GLY A 77 6.60 27.28 -5.04
C GLY A 77 7.03 25.98 -4.35
N ILE A 78 6.61 24.81 -4.84
CA ILE A 78 6.96 23.51 -4.25
C ILE A 78 8.44 23.18 -4.54
N ARG A 79 9.22 23.05 -3.46
CA ARG A 79 10.67 22.78 -3.54
C ARG A 79 11.05 21.33 -3.25
N ARG A 80 10.18 20.58 -2.58
CA ARG A 80 10.46 19.22 -2.13
C ARG A 80 9.19 18.39 -2.13
N ILE A 81 9.25 17.22 -2.74
CA ILE A 81 8.20 16.20 -2.74
C ILE A 81 8.80 14.93 -2.16
N THR A 82 8.10 14.32 -1.21
CA THR A 82 8.52 13.05 -0.58
C THR A 82 7.41 12.04 -0.78
N LEU A 83 7.72 10.90 -1.40
CA LEU A 83 6.82 9.76 -1.51
C LEU A 83 7.16 8.76 -0.41
N VAL A 84 6.16 8.38 0.39
CA VAL A 84 6.29 7.33 1.41
C VAL A 84 5.38 6.18 1.01
N VAL A 85 5.90 4.96 1.05
CA VAL A 85 5.21 3.70 0.70
C VAL A 85 5.24 2.74 1.87
#